data_AF-E1ZEM6-F1
#
_entry.id   AF-E1ZEM6-F1
#
_cell.length_a   1.000
_cell.length_b   1.000
_cell.length_c   1.000
_cell.angle_alpha   90.00
_cell.angle_beta   90.00
_cell.angle_gamma   90.00
#
_symmetry.space_group_name_H-M   'P 1'
#
loop_
_entity.id
_entity.type
_entity.pdbx_description
1 polymer ?
#
loop_
_entity_poly.entity_id
_entity_poly.type
_entity_poly.pdbx_seq_one_letter_code
_entity_poly.pdbx_strand_id
1 'polypeptide(L)'
;MDGEGKQRERKRHGRRLRALEDAFHRTVKYALRPVDYEQFQEQFPAFKDPLVQDLYSGYKQALHHTRVNIEADFGELCEEHELRDKLNTLEVMCEEQGIGDGDAAEGARQPALGPTNAIRLSLLRAKQQELESLRGVLAEVEAHNARLQGQMAERRRQAQELIAKTQPIAAQLDVMHLSSKAWANRVVEPV
;
A
#
# COMPACT_ATOMS: atom_id res chain seq x y z
N MET A 1 -16.42 3.64 25.84
CA MET A 1 -15.46 2.88 26.67
C MET A 1 -14.49 2.20 25.72
N ASP A 2 -13.71 2.99 24.99
CA ASP A 2 -13.04 2.52 23.75
C ASP A 2 -11.50 2.64 23.83
N GLY A 3 -10.98 2.87 25.05
CA GLY A 3 -9.55 3.05 25.31
C GLY A 3 -8.81 1.77 25.70
N GLU A 4 -9.49 0.82 26.36
CA GLU A 4 -8.83 -0.38 26.92
C GLU A 4 -8.58 -1.47 25.87
N GLY A 5 -9.37 -1.51 24.79
CA GLY A 5 -9.19 -2.46 23.68
C GLY A 5 -7.91 -2.22 22.88
N LYS A 6 -7.60 -0.95 22.57
CA LYS A 6 -6.38 -0.57 21.83
C LYS A 6 -5.10 -0.74 22.65
N GLN A 7 -5.17 -0.70 23.98
CA GLN A 7 -4.02 -0.95 24.86
C GLN A 7 -3.69 -2.43 25.02
N ARG A 8 -4.66 -3.34 24.84
CA ARG A 8 -4.43 -4.80 24.91
C ARG A 8 -3.75 -5.36 23.66
N GLU A 9 -4.07 -4.84 22.47
CA GLU A 9 -3.36 -5.21 21.23
C GLU A 9 -1.90 -4.73 21.24
N ARG A 10 -1.65 -3.56 21.84
CA ARG A 10 -0.30 -3.00 22.03
C ARG A 10 0.60 -3.81 22.97
N LYS A 11 0.20 -4.95 23.55
CA LYS A 11 1.07 -5.76 24.43
C LYS A 11 1.33 -7.20 23.98
N ARG A 12 0.62 -7.76 22.99
CA ARG A 12 1.00 -9.07 22.46
C ARG A 12 2.24 -8.90 21.60
N HIS A 13 3.36 -9.45 22.07
CA HIS A 13 4.59 -9.52 21.31
C HIS A 13 4.37 -10.52 20.16
N GLY A 14 4.80 -10.16 18.94
CA GLY A 14 4.74 -11.05 17.78
C GLY A 14 5.47 -12.38 18.05
N ARG A 15 5.20 -13.44 17.30
CA ARG A 15 5.88 -14.74 17.54
C ARG A 15 7.38 -14.61 17.33
N ARG A 16 7.78 -13.84 16.32
CA ARG A 16 9.20 -13.62 15.97
C ARG A 16 9.97 -12.85 17.04
N LEU A 17 9.36 -11.83 17.66
CA LEU A 17 10.00 -11.09 18.75
C LEU A 17 10.21 -12.00 19.98
N ARG A 18 9.22 -12.81 20.33
CA ARG A 18 9.36 -13.79 21.43
C ARG A 18 10.43 -14.84 21.14
N ALA A 19 10.51 -15.33 19.91
CA ALA A 19 11.55 -16.27 19.52
C ALA A 19 12.95 -15.65 19.62
N LEU A 20 13.10 -14.37 19.25
CA LEU A 20 14.34 -13.62 19.40
C LEU A 20 14.72 -13.44 20.87
N GLU A 21 13.77 -13.01 21.71
CA GLU A 21 13.94 -12.90 23.16
C GLU A 21 14.38 -14.23 23.76
N ASP A 22 13.67 -15.31 23.45
CA ASP A 22 14.00 -16.65 23.96
C ASP A 22 15.41 -17.09 23.54
N ALA A 23 15.79 -16.87 22.28
CA ALA A 23 17.11 -17.21 21.77
C ALA A 23 18.21 -16.39 22.46
N PHE A 24 17.96 -15.10 22.67
CA PHE A 24 18.86 -14.19 23.36
C PHE A 24 19.09 -14.63 24.82
N HIS A 25 18.02 -14.81 25.59
CA HIS A 25 18.12 -15.22 27.00
C HIS A 25 18.81 -16.58 27.15
N ARG A 26 18.56 -17.53 26.24
CA ARG A 26 19.29 -18.80 26.21
C ARG A 26 20.78 -18.57 25.98
N THR A 27 21.14 -17.74 25.00
CA THR A 27 22.53 -17.44 24.67
C THR A 27 23.26 -16.80 25.84
N VAL A 28 22.67 -15.78 26.48
CA VAL A 28 23.23 -15.13 27.67
C VAL A 28 23.42 -16.13 28.80
N LYS A 29 22.44 -17.00 29.05
CA LYS A 29 22.51 -18.04 30.07
C LYS A 29 23.66 -19.03 29.83
N TYR A 30 23.91 -19.41 28.59
CA TYR A 30 25.02 -20.32 28.26
C TYR A 30 26.38 -19.61 28.29
N ALA A 31 26.46 -18.38 27.79
CA ALA A 31 27.70 -17.61 27.74
C ALA A 31 28.20 -17.20 29.13
N LEU A 32 27.28 -16.85 30.03
CA LEU A 32 27.60 -16.41 31.40
C LEU A 32 27.38 -17.52 32.44
N ARG A 33 27.49 -18.79 32.03
CA ARG A 33 27.37 -19.91 32.95
C ARG A 33 28.51 -19.82 33.99
N PRO A 34 28.18 -19.75 35.30
CA PRO A 34 29.21 -19.70 36.32
C PRO A 34 29.99 -21.02 36.35
N VAL A 35 31.25 -20.89 36.74
CA VAL A 35 32.16 -22.00 37.00
C VAL A 35 31.97 -22.39 38.47
N ASP A 36 32.06 -23.68 38.78
CA ASP A 36 31.91 -24.15 40.16
C ASP A 36 33.11 -23.71 41.02
N TYR A 37 32.92 -23.62 42.34
CA TYR A 37 33.94 -23.10 43.24
C TYR A 37 35.28 -23.87 43.16
N GLU A 38 35.22 -25.19 43.03
CA GLU A 38 36.40 -26.06 42.92
C GLU A 38 37.22 -25.72 41.67
N GLN A 39 36.55 -25.62 40.51
CA GLN A 39 37.17 -25.26 39.23
C GLN A 39 37.72 -23.83 39.24
N PHE A 40 37.07 -22.92 39.97
CA PHE A 40 37.56 -21.56 40.16
C PHE A 40 38.82 -21.54 41.04
N GLN A 41 38.83 -22.29 42.15
CA GLN A 41 39.96 -22.39 43.07
C GLN A 41 41.21 -22.97 42.38
N GLU A 42 41.03 -23.92 41.46
CA GLU A 42 42.12 -24.47 40.64
C GLU A 42 42.86 -23.42 39.80
N GLN A 43 42.21 -22.29 39.46
CA GLN A 43 42.84 -21.18 38.73
C GLN A 43 43.73 -20.30 39.63
N PHE A 44 43.63 -20.46 40.95
CA PHE A 44 44.26 -19.60 41.95
C PHE A 44 45.06 -20.39 43.00
N PRO A 45 45.95 -21.33 42.61
CA PRO A 45 46.61 -22.25 43.55
C PRO A 45 47.59 -21.56 44.52
N ALA A 46 48.04 -20.34 44.20
CA ALA A 46 48.98 -19.58 45.03
C ALA A 46 48.30 -18.74 46.13
N PHE A 47 46.98 -18.61 46.10
CA PHE A 47 46.23 -17.77 47.04
C PHE A 47 45.68 -18.57 48.22
N LYS A 48 45.53 -17.91 49.36
CA LYS A 48 44.92 -18.51 50.56
C LYS A 48 43.40 -18.57 50.40
N ASP A 49 42.79 -19.63 50.92
CA ASP A 49 41.34 -19.89 50.81
C ASP A 49 40.42 -18.69 51.11
N PRO A 50 40.62 -17.88 52.18
CA PRO A 50 39.73 -16.75 52.45
C PRO A 50 39.70 -15.73 51.31
N LEU A 51 40.85 -15.48 50.68
CA LEU A 51 40.96 -14.55 49.55
C LEU A 51 40.32 -15.14 48.29
N VAL A 52 40.44 -16.45 48.07
CA VAL A 52 39.80 -17.13 46.94
C VAL A 52 38.27 -17.12 47.08
N GLN A 53 37.76 -17.25 48.30
CA GLN A 53 36.33 -17.11 48.58
C GLN A 53 35.80 -15.70 48.27
N ASP A 54 36.51 -14.66 48.69
CA ASP A 54 36.16 -13.27 48.39
C ASP A 54 36.19 -13.02 46.88
N LEU A 55 37.22 -13.51 46.18
CA LEU A 55 37.33 -13.44 44.72
C LEU A 55 36.18 -14.17 44.02
N TYR A 56 35.79 -15.36 44.49
CA TYR A 56 34.68 -16.10 43.93
C TYR A 56 33.33 -15.40 44.16
N SER A 57 33.15 -14.76 45.32
CA SER A 57 31.99 -13.92 45.59
C SER A 57 31.92 -12.74 44.61
N GLY A 58 33.03 -12.01 44.44
CA GLY A 58 33.15 -10.92 43.48
C GLY A 58 32.91 -11.36 42.03
N TYR A 59 33.43 -12.53 41.65
CA TYR A 59 33.19 -13.15 40.34
C TYR A 59 31.70 -13.40 40.07
N LYS A 60 30.99 -14.03 41.02
CA LYS A 60 29.54 -14.25 40.90
C LYS A 60 28.77 -12.94 40.81
N GLN A 61 29.17 -11.94 41.59
CA GLN A 61 28.54 -10.63 41.57
C GLN A 61 28.77 -9.94 40.21
N ALA A 62 29.99 -9.99 39.68
CA ALA A 62 30.31 -9.46 38.35
C ALA A 62 29.47 -10.14 37.27
N LEU A 63 29.41 -11.48 37.25
CA LEU A 63 28.56 -12.23 36.32
C LEU A 63 27.09 -11.83 36.41
N HIS A 64 26.57 -11.67 37.62
CA HIS A 64 25.19 -11.26 37.83
C HIS A 64 24.92 -9.86 37.27
N HIS A 65 25.78 -8.89 37.57
CA HIS A 65 25.66 -7.54 37.02
C HIS A 65 25.80 -7.51 35.50
N THR A 66 26.77 -8.23 34.93
CA THR A 66 26.92 -8.35 33.48
C THR A 66 25.65 -8.91 32.85
N ARG A 67 25.04 -9.93 33.44
CA ARG A 67 23.78 -10.50 32.95
C ARG A 67 22.64 -9.48 32.96
N VAL A 68 22.42 -8.81 34.10
CA VAL A 68 21.33 -7.84 34.25
C VAL A 68 21.51 -6.67 33.28
N ASN A 69 22.73 -6.16 33.12
CA ASN A 69 23.01 -5.07 32.19
C ASN A 69 22.77 -5.49 30.74
N ILE A 70 23.27 -6.65 30.33
CA ILE A 70 23.06 -7.16 28.96
C ILE A 70 21.57 -7.39 28.66
N GLU A 71 20.81 -7.93 29.62
CA GLU A 71 19.35 -8.11 29.48
C GLU A 71 18.62 -6.75 29.39
N ALA A 72 19.04 -5.75 30.17
CA ALA A 72 18.50 -4.39 30.11
C ALA A 72 18.83 -3.69 28.78
N ASP A 73 20.10 -3.69 28.38
CA ASP A 73 20.59 -3.10 27.13
C ASP A 73 19.86 -3.72 25.91
N PHE A 74 19.60 -5.03 25.95
CA PHE A 74 18.83 -5.70 24.91
C PHE A 74 17.39 -5.17 24.81
N GLY A 75 16.73 -4.95 25.95
CA GLY A 75 15.40 -4.33 25.99
C GLY A 75 15.42 -2.92 25.41
N GLU A 76 16.38 -2.11 25.83
CA GLU A 76 16.56 -0.74 25.32
C GLU A 76 16.81 -0.71 23.81
N LEU A 77 17.69 -1.57 23.30
CA LEU A 77 17.96 -1.69 21.86
C LEU A 77 16.73 -2.16 21.07
N CYS A 78 15.91 -3.06 21.65
CA CYS A 78 14.68 -3.51 21.02
C CYS A 78 13.66 -2.36 20.90
N GLU A 79 13.60 -1.49 21.89
CA GLU A 79 12.75 -0.28 21.88
C GLU A 79 13.30 0.79 20.93
N GLU A 80 14.59 1.12 21.04
CA GLU A 80 15.28 2.15 20.22
C GLU A 80 15.17 1.84 18.73
N HIS A 81 15.30 0.58 18.34
CA HIS A 81 15.21 0.17 16.95
C HIS A 81 13.80 -0.17 16.49
N GLU A 82 12.77 0.05 17.32
CA GLU A 82 11.38 -0.29 17.01
C GLU A 82 11.24 -1.73 16.52
N LEU A 83 12.05 -2.64 17.12
CA LEU A 83 12.24 -4.00 16.62
C LEU A 83 10.91 -4.75 16.63
N ARG A 84 10.06 -4.44 17.59
CA ARG A 84 8.71 -4.97 17.71
C ARG A 84 7.86 -4.67 16.49
N ASP A 85 7.81 -3.43 16.04
CA ASP A 85 6.96 -3.02 14.92
C ASP A 85 7.50 -3.56 13.61
N LYS A 86 8.83 -3.56 13.45
CA LYS A 86 9.51 -4.13 12.27
C LYS A 86 9.28 -5.63 12.15
N LEU A 87 9.45 -6.38 13.25
CA LEU A 87 9.25 -7.83 13.25
C LEU A 87 7.77 -8.20 13.08
N ASN A 88 6.85 -7.42 13.65
CA ASN A 88 5.42 -7.62 13.43
C ASN A 88 5.02 -7.34 11.97
N THR A 89 5.54 -6.25 11.38
CA THR A 89 5.33 -5.94 9.96
C THR A 89 5.83 -7.06 9.07
N LEU A 90 7.02 -7.59 9.36
CA LEU A 90 7.59 -8.71 8.63
C LEU A 90 6.75 -9.99 8.79
N GLU A 91 6.24 -10.27 9.99
CA GLU A 91 5.34 -11.41 10.24
C GLU A 91 4.07 -11.30 9.39
N VAL A 92 3.42 -10.13 9.36
CA VAL A 92 2.24 -9.88 8.51
C VAL A 92 2.59 -10.06 7.03
N MET A 93 3.71 -9.51 6.56
CA MET A 93 4.13 -9.67 5.15
C MET A 93 4.42 -11.13 4.78
N CYS A 94 4.99 -11.92 5.70
CA CYS A 94 5.20 -13.34 5.48
C CYS A 94 3.86 -14.10 5.41
N GLU A 95 2.91 -13.79 6.30
CA GLU A 95 1.57 -14.39 6.30
C GLU A 95 0.79 -14.06 5.02
N GLU A 96 0.83 -12.80 4.56
CA GLU A 96 0.22 -12.37 3.30
C GLU A 96 0.79 -13.10 2.07
N GLN A 97 2.06 -13.49 2.12
CA GLN A 97 2.74 -14.21 1.05
C GLN A 97 2.66 -15.74 1.22
N GLY A 98 2.00 -16.23 2.26
CA GLY A 98 1.91 -17.66 2.58
C GLY A 98 3.24 -18.30 2.99
N ILE A 99 4.21 -17.50 3.44
CA ILE A 99 5.53 -17.96 3.89
C ILE A 99 5.43 -18.34 5.37
N GLY A 100 5.38 -19.65 5.67
CA GLY A 100 5.41 -20.17 7.03
C GLY A 100 6.81 -20.13 7.66
N ASP A 101 6.87 -20.02 9.00
CA ASP A 101 8.10 -20.20 9.77
C ASP A 101 8.58 -21.66 9.65
N GLY A 102 9.48 -21.91 8.69
CA GLY A 102 10.00 -23.25 8.38
C GLY A 102 10.12 -23.55 6.89
N ASP A 103 9.43 -22.78 6.02
CA ASP A 103 9.47 -22.96 4.55
C ASP A 103 10.68 -22.27 3.90
N ALA A 104 11.84 -22.32 4.56
CA ALA A 104 13.12 -22.07 3.90
C ALA A 104 13.55 -23.26 3.01
N ALA A 105 12.60 -24.05 2.51
CA ALA A 105 12.83 -25.05 1.48
C ALA A 105 12.94 -24.33 0.13
N GLU A 106 14.17 -23.89 -0.20
CA GLU A 106 14.76 -23.60 -1.52
C GLU A 106 14.03 -22.74 -2.58
N GLY A 107 12.70 -22.60 -2.57
CA GLY A 107 11.91 -21.89 -3.59
C GLY A 107 11.49 -20.47 -3.20
N ALA A 108 11.55 -20.10 -1.92
CA ALA A 108 11.09 -18.79 -1.43
C ALA A 108 12.20 -17.73 -1.28
N ARG A 109 13.43 -18.03 -1.75
CA ARG A 109 14.40 -16.95 -2.03
C ARG A 109 13.91 -16.24 -3.29
N GLN A 110 12.95 -15.31 -3.15
CA GLN A 110 12.83 -14.28 -4.16
C GLN A 110 14.22 -13.66 -4.27
N PRO A 111 14.91 -13.77 -5.42
CA PRO A 111 16.18 -13.10 -5.58
C PRO A 111 15.88 -11.63 -5.30
N ALA A 112 16.56 -11.04 -4.31
CA ALA A 112 16.39 -9.65 -3.94
C ALA A 112 16.28 -8.87 -5.25
N LEU A 113 15.07 -8.40 -5.57
CA LEU A 113 14.84 -7.72 -6.83
C LEU A 113 15.73 -6.50 -6.74
N GLY A 114 16.86 -6.52 -7.45
CA GLY A 114 17.81 -5.43 -7.41
C GLY A 114 17.06 -4.12 -7.63
N PRO A 115 17.51 -2.98 -7.08
CA PRO A 115 16.76 -1.73 -7.05
C PRO A 115 16.11 -1.37 -8.39
N THR A 116 16.78 -1.67 -9.50
CA THR A 116 16.27 -1.53 -10.87
C THR A 116 15.00 -2.35 -11.17
N ASN A 117 14.91 -3.60 -10.71
CA ASN A 117 13.78 -4.49 -10.96
C ASN A 117 12.59 -4.16 -10.05
N ALA A 118 12.84 -3.71 -8.81
CA ALA A 118 11.79 -3.18 -7.93
C ALA A 118 11.17 -1.89 -8.48
N ILE A 119 12.00 -0.96 -8.98
CA ILE A 119 11.54 0.25 -9.68
C ILE A 119 10.79 -0.10 -10.97
N ARG A 120 11.25 -1.09 -11.73
CA ARG A 120 10.56 -1.53 -12.95
C ARG A 120 9.17 -2.11 -12.64
N LEU A 121 9.04 -2.88 -11.57
CA LEU A 121 7.74 -3.42 -11.12
C LEU A 121 6.79 -2.34 -10.64
N SER A 122 7.26 -1.35 -9.87
CA SER A 122 6.42 -0.23 -9.43
C SER A 122 5.99 0.64 -10.61
N LEU A 123 6.91 0.92 -11.55
CA LEU A 123 6.61 1.64 -12.78
C LEU A 123 5.59 0.88 -13.65
N LEU A 124 5.72 -0.44 -13.77
CA LEU A 124 4.81 -1.26 -14.55
C LEU A 124 3.39 -1.25 -13.96
N ARG A 125 3.26 -1.33 -12.62
CA ARG A 125 1.97 -1.18 -11.94
C ARG A 125 1.35 0.19 -12.15
N ALA A 126 2.14 1.26 -12.01
CA ALA A 126 1.68 2.62 -12.26
C ALA A 126 1.20 2.80 -13.71
N LYS A 127 1.91 2.22 -14.68
CA LYS A 127 1.54 2.27 -16.10
C LYS A 127 0.27 1.46 -16.41
N GLN A 128 0.04 0.35 -15.73
CA GLN A 128 -1.22 -0.40 -15.85
C GLN A 128 -2.41 0.40 -15.34
N GLN A 129 -2.26 1.07 -14.19
CA GLN A 129 -3.31 1.92 -13.63
C GLN A 129 -3.61 3.13 -14.53
N GLU A 130 -2.58 3.75 -15.11
CA GLU A 130 -2.73 4.83 -16.08
C GLU A 130 -3.47 4.36 -17.35
N LEU A 131 -3.15 3.16 -17.85
CA LEU A 131 -3.85 2.54 -18.98
C LEU A 131 -5.33 2.31 -18.70
N GLU A 132 -5.67 1.80 -17.52
CA GLU A 132 -7.07 1.59 -17.14
C GLU A 132 -7.84 2.91 -17.04
N SER A 133 -7.23 3.94 -16.45
CA SER A 133 -7.82 5.28 -16.39
C SER A 133 -8.05 5.85 -17.79
N LEU A 134 -7.06 5.77 -18.68
CA LEU A 134 -7.18 6.25 -20.06
C LEU A 134 -8.24 5.49 -20.86
N ARG A 135 -8.38 4.18 -20.65
CA ARG A 135 -9.46 3.39 -21.25
C ARG A 135 -10.84 3.83 -20.76
N GLY A 136 -10.97 4.17 -19.48
CA GLY A 136 -12.20 4.74 -18.92
C GLY A 136 -12.57 6.06 -19.61
N VAL A 137 -11.60 6.98 -19.72
CA VAL A 137 -11.82 8.27 -20.41
C VAL A 137 -12.17 8.08 -21.88
N LEU A 138 -11.51 7.17 -22.58
CA LEU A 138 -11.82 6.85 -23.98
C LEU A 138 -13.28 6.40 -24.13
N ALA A 139 -13.72 5.46 -23.29
CA ALA A 139 -15.08 4.94 -23.32
C ALA A 139 -16.13 6.04 -23.04
N GLU A 140 -15.85 6.94 -22.10
CA GLU A 140 -16.73 8.09 -21.82
C GLU A 140 -16.83 9.04 -23.02
N VAL A 141 -15.69 9.35 -23.66
CA VAL A 141 -15.65 10.23 -24.83
C VAL A 141 -16.36 9.59 -26.03
N GLU A 142 -16.16 8.30 -26.27
CA GLU A 142 -16.85 7.56 -27.33
C GLU A 142 -18.37 7.54 -27.11
N ALA A 143 -18.82 7.27 -25.88
CA ALA A 143 -20.24 7.32 -25.53
C ALA A 143 -20.83 8.73 -25.70
N HIS A 144 -20.08 9.76 -25.31
CA HIS A 144 -20.50 11.14 -25.49
C HIS A 144 -20.61 11.54 -26.96
N ASN A 145 -19.63 11.13 -27.78
CA ASN A 145 -19.61 11.41 -29.21
C ASN A 145 -20.77 10.69 -29.93
N ALA A 146 -21.01 9.41 -29.61
CA ALA A 146 -22.17 8.67 -30.13
C ALA A 146 -23.49 9.37 -29.80
N ARG A 147 -23.65 9.87 -28.58
CA ARG A 147 -24.83 10.66 -28.17
C ARG A 147 -24.97 11.95 -28.99
N LEU A 148 -23.89 12.71 -29.16
CA LEU A 148 -23.90 13.95 -29.94
C LEU A 148 -24.22 13.69 -31.41
N GLN A 149 -23.66 12.64 -32.01
CA GLN A 149 -23.97 12.24 -33.37
C GLN A 149 -25.45 11.89 -33.53
N GLY A 150 -26.04 11.16 -32.57
CA GLY A 150 -27.47 10.89 -32.53
C GLY A 150 -28.31 12.17 -32.47
N GLN A 151 -27.93 13.14 -31.62
CA GLN A 151 -28.61 14.44 -31.53
C GLN A 151 -28.50 15.25 -32.84
N MET A 152 -27.33 15.23 -33.49
CA MET A 152 -27.14 15.91 -34.77
C MET A 152 -27.98 15.28 -35.89
N ALA A 153 -28.06 13.95 -35.94
CA ALA A 153 -28.88 13.24 -36.91
C ALA A 153 -30.37 13.58 -36.73
N GLU A 154 -30.86 13.59 -35.48
CA GLU A 154 -32.25 13.96 -35.17
C GLU A 154 -32.56 15.41 -35.55
N ARG A 155 -31.69 16.37 -35.19
CA ARG A 155 -31.86 17.77 -35.58
C ARG A 155 -31.86 17.95 -37.10
N ARG A 156 -31.02 17.21 -37.82
CA ARG A 156 -30.99 17.24 -39.28
C ARG A 156 -32.30 16.72 -39.89
N ARG A 157 -32.86 15.63 -39.33
CA ARG A 157 -34.17 15.12 -39.75
C ARG A 157 -35.28 16.15 -39.51
N GLN A 158 -35.33 16.74 -38.32
CA GLN A 158 -36.31 17.78 -37.99
C GLN A 158 -36.22 19.00 -38.91
N ALA A 159 -35.00 19.46 -39.23
CA ALA A 159 -34.79 20.54 -40.18
C ALA A 159 -35.30 20.18 -41.59
N GLN A 160 -35.01 18.97 -42.06
CA GLN A 160 -35.51 18.49 -43.36
C GLN A 160 -37.04 18.38 -43.39
N GLU A 161 -37.66 17.89 -42.32
CA GLU A 161 -39.12 17.84 -42.21
C GLU A 161 -39.75 19.24 -42.21
N LEU A 162 -39.15 20.21 -41.51
CA LEU A 162 -39.62 21.58 -41.50
C LEU A 162 -39.50 22.21 -42.90
N ILE A 163 -38.37 22.01 -43.59
CA ILE A 163 -38.18 22.47 -44.97
C ILE A 163 -39.24 21.84 -45.88
N ALA A 164 -39.48 20.53 -45.78
CA ALA A 164 -40.48 19.84 -46.58
C ALA A 164 -41.91 20.36 -46.32
N LYS A 165 -42.23 20.78 -45.09
CA LYS A 165 -43.52 21.37 -44.73
C LYS A 165 -43.68 22.82 -45.19
N THR A 166 -42.61 23.62 -45.15
CA THR A 166 -42.66 25.06 -45.50
C THR A 166 -42.51 25.31 -47.00
N GLN A 167 -41.80 24.46 -47.74
CA GLN A 167 -41.61 24.58 -49.18
C GLN A 167 -42.91 24.66 -50.00
N PRO A 168 -43.96 23.84 -49.78
CA PRO A 168 -45.21 23.99 -50.51
C PRO A 168 -45.97 25.28 -50.13
N ILE A 169 -45.87 25.72 -48.86
CA ILE A 169 -46.50 26.96 -48.39
C ILE A 169 -45.82 28.17 -49.05
N ALA A 170 -44.48 28.17 -49.13
CA ALA A 170 -43.72 29.21 -49.82
C ALA A 170 -44.09 29.27 -51.31
N ALA A 171 -44.17 28.12 -51.99
CA ALA A 171 -44.59 28.06 -53.39
C ALA A 171 -46.03 28.59 -53.61
N GLN A 172 -46.95 28.30 -52.69
CA GLN A 172 -48.31 28.84 -52.73
C GLN A 172 -48.34 30.36 -52.51
N LEU A 173 -47.55 30.87 -51.56
CA LEU A 173 -47.38 32.30 -51.32
C LEU A 173 -46.81 33.03 -52.54
N ASP A 174 -45.82 32.46 -53.22
CA ASP A 174 -45.25 33.02 -54.44
C ASP A 174 -46.32 33.13 -55.55
N VAL A 175 -47.14 32.10 -55.72
CA VAL A 175 -48.27 32.11 -56.66
C VAL A 175 -49.32 33.17 -56.28
N MET A 176 -49.67 33.28 -54.99
CA MET A 176 -50.58 34.32 -54.49
C MET A 176 -50.03 35.74 -54.66
N HIS A 177 -48.72 35.92 -54.48
CA HIS A 177 -48.08 37.21 -54.66
C HIS A 177 -48.03 37.61 -56.14
N LEU A 178 -47.74 36.66 -57.04
CA LEU A 178 -47.81 36.88 -58.49
C LEU A 178 -49.23 37.24 -58.94
N SER A 179 -50.26 36.54 -58.44
CA SER A 179 -51.65 36.84 -58.78
C SER A 179 -52.12 38.19 -58.20
N SER A 180 -51.70 38.53 -56.98
CA SER A 180 -51.95 39.85 -56.37
C SER A 180 -51.30 41.00 -57.16
N LYS A 181 -50.04 40.85 -57.57
CA LYS A 181 -49.36 41.82 -58.47
C LYS A 181 -50.08 41.98 -59.81
N ALA A 182 -50.52 40.88 -60.42
CA ALA A 182 -51.26 40.92 -61.68
C ALA A 182 -52.62 41.63 -61.52
N TRP A 183 -53.29 41.45 -60.38
CA TRP A 183 -54.54 42.16 -60.07
C TRP A 183 -54.31 43.66 -59.80
N ALA A 184 -53.31 44.01 -59.00
CA ALA A 184 -52.95 45.41 -58.73
C ALA A 184 -52.61 46.17 -60.02
N ASN A 185 -51.89 45.54 -60.95
CA ASN A 185 -51.58 46.14 -62.25
C ASN A 185 -52.83 46.34 -63.14
N ARG A 186 -53.87 45.52 -63.00
CA ARG A 186 -55.14 45.69 -63.72
C ARG A 186 -56.04 46.79 -63.15
N VAL A 187 -55.93 47.09 -61.86
CA VAL A 187 -56.72 48.16 -61.20
C VAL A 187 -56.14 49.56 -61.47
N VAL A 188 -54.87 49.64 -61.92
CA VAL A 188 -54.17 50.89 -62.23
C VAL A 188 -54.28 51.29 -63.71
N GLU A 189 -55.01 50.53 -64.55
CA GLU A 189 -55.42 50.98 -65.88
C GLU A 189 -56.74 51.78 -65.77
N PRO A 190 -56.71 53.14 -65.87
CA PRO A 190 -57.94 53.91 -65.96
C PRO A 190 -58.56 53.74 -67.35
N VAL A 191 -59.89 53.62 -67.39
CA VAL A 191 -60.71 53.87 -68.58
C VAL A 191 -60.49 55.30 -69.09
#